data_AF-A0A2D3VT37-F1
#
_entry.id   AF-A0A2D3VT37-F1
#
_cell.length_a   1.000
_cell.length_b   1.000
_cell.length_c   1.000
_cell.angle_alpha   90.00
_cell.angle_beta   90.00
_cell.angle_gamma   90.00
#
_symmetry.space_group_name_H-M   'P 1'
#
loop_
_entity.id
_entity.type
_entity.pdbx_description
1 polymer ?
#
loop_
_entity_poly.entity_id
_entity_poly.type
_entity_poly.pdbx_seq_one_letter_code
_entity_poly.pdbx_strand_id
1 'polypeptide(L)'
;YFSCNNFSVQKVLEEVFVQESIMLGVSINGKRRAEIEVAADESETNIIQIAKDAAAKWLEDAVIVKEIVVPKKLVNIVIKG
;
A
#
# COMPACT_ATOMS: atom_id res chain seq x y z
N TYR A 1 -47.51 8.24 -14.54
CA TYR A 1 -46.27 7.63 -15.04
C TYR A 1 -45.13 8.56 -14.65
N PHE A 2 -44.13 8.09 -13.88
CA PHE A 2 -43.00 8.93 -13.48
C PHE A 2 -42.02 9.02 -14.65
N SER A 3 -41.86 10.20 -15.23
CA SER A 3 -41.03 10.48 -16.41
C SER A 3 -39.53 10.48 -16.14
N CYS A 4 -39.08 10.08 -14.94
CA CYS A 4 -37.67 9.89 -14.57
C CYS A 4 -36.69 11.02 -14.97
N ASN A 5 -37.17 12.26 -15.13
CA ASN A 5 -36.35 13.40 -15.55
C ASN A 5 -35.14 13.69 -14.63
N ASN A 6 -35.16 13.20 -13.39
CA ASN A 6 -34.07 13.33 -12.43
C ASN A 6 -32.91 12.33 -12.65
N PHE A 7 -33.11 11.30 -13.47
CA PHE A 7 -32.05 10.34 -13.83
C PHE A 7 -31.27 10.86 -15.04
N SER A 8 -30.56 11.97 -14.85
CA SER A 8 -29.62 12.49 -15.83
C SER A 8 -28.22 11.90 -15.60
N VAL A 9 -27.39 11.88 -16.64
CA VAL A 9 -26.01 11.40 -16.56
C VAL A 9 -25.24 12.29 -15.59
N GLN A 10 -24.73 11.71 -14.52
CA GLN A 10 -23.91 12.44 -13.56
C GLN A 10 -22.52 12.70 -14.15
N LYS A 11 -22.06 13.94 -14.03
CA LYS A 11 -20.72 14.33 -14.45
C LYS A 11 -19.71 13.77 -13.45
N VAL A 12 -18.78 12.96 -13.93
CA VAL A 12 -17.66 12.45 -13.13
C VAL A 12 -16.72 13.61 -12.81
N LEU A 13 -16.40 13.81 -11.54
CA LEU A 13 -15.42 14.80 -11.08
C LEU A 13 -14.10 14.07 -10.78
N GLU A 14 -13.09 14.29 -11.62
CA GLU A 14 -11.79 13.61 -11.53
C GLU A 14 -11.05 13.88 -10.21
N GLU A 15 -11.26 15.05 -9.62
CA GLU A 15 -10.69 15.45 -8.32
C GLU A 15 -11.05 14.50 -7.17
N VAL A 16 -12.22 13.86 -7.22
CA VAL A 16 -12.72 12.97 -6.16
C VAL A 16 -12.01 11.61 -6.17
N PHE A 17 -11.24 11.31 -7.23
CA PHE A 17 -10.48 10.08 -7.36
C PHE A 17 -9.04 10.20 -6.89
N VAL A 18 -8.59 11.40 -6.51
CA VAL A 18 -7.25 11.60 -5.95
C VAL A 18 -7.26 11.07 -4.51
N GLN A 19 -6.56 9.95 -4.29
CA GLN A 19 -6.35 9.40 -2.95
C GLN A 19 -5.02 9.88 -2.41
N GLU A 20 -5.06 10.57 -1.27
CA GLU A 20 -3.85 11.05 -0.58
C GLU A 20 -3.09 9.90 0.10
N SER A 21 -3.79 8.82 0.48
CA SER A 21 -3.22 7.62 1.09
C SER A 21 -3.45 6.37 0.26
N ILE A 22 -2.49 5.44 0.32
CA ILE A 22 -2.51 4.15 -0.36
C ILE A 22 -2.17 3.05 0.65
N MET A 23 -2.95 1.97 0.59
CA MET A 23 -2.69 0.75 1.35
C MET A 23 -1.64 -0.10 0.63
N LEU A 24 -0.52 -0.36 1.30
CA LEU A 24 0.53 -1.26 0.81
C LEU A 24 0.55 -2.53 1.65
N GLY A 25 0.54 -3.68 0.98
CA GLY A 25 0.78 -4.96 1.63
C GLY A 25 2.26 -5.13 1.96
N VAL A 26 2.60 -5.48 3.19
CA VAL A 26 3.95 -5.87 3.60
C VAL A 26 4.04 -7.38 3.60
N SER A 27 5.02 -7.89 2.85
CA SER A 27 5.31 -9.31 2.71
C SER A 27 6.76 -9.60 3.06
N ILE A 28 6.99 -10.82 3.57
CA ILE A 28 8.32 -11.31 3.89
C ILE A 28 8.49 -12.67 3.21
N ASN A 29 9.51 -12.81 2.36
CA ASN A 29 9.72 -14.00 1.51
C ASN A 29 8.43 -14.40 0.77
N GLY A 30 7.67 -13.41 0.27
CA GLY A 30 6.42 -13.62 -0.46
C GLY A 30 5.20 -13.99 0.41
N LYS A 31 5.35 -14.13 1.73
CA LYS A 31 4.22 -14.34 2.65
C LYS A 31 3.75 -13.00 3.21
N ARG A 32 2.45 -12.67 3.10
CA ARG A 32 1.88 -11.45 3.67
C ARG A 32 1.98 -11.46 5.20
N ARG A 33 2.34 -10.32 5.79
CA ARG A 33 2.56 -10.17 7.25
C ARG A 33 1.85 -8.97 7.85
N ALA A 34 1.88 -7.84 7.16
CA ALA A 34 1.21 -6.63 7.60
C ALA A 34 0.63 -5.87 6.41
N GLU A 35 -0.15 -4.85 6.72
CA GLU A 35 -0.61 -3.83 5.79
C GLU A 35 -0.28 -2.48 6.41
N ILE A 36 0.20 -1.56 5.60
CA ILE A 36 0.54 -0.21 6.03
C ILE A 36 -0.19 0.78 5.14
N GLU A 37 -0.65 1.87 5.73
CA GLU A 37 -1.22 3.00 5.00
C GLU A 37 -0.15 4.09 4.90
N VAL A 38 0.19 4.49 3.68
CA VAL A 38 1.23 5.49 3.40
C VAL A 38 0.70 6.55 2.45
N ALA A 39 1.30 7.74 2.46
CA ALA A 39 0.93 8.76 1.48
C ALA A 39 1.26 8.29 0.05
N ALA A 40 0.45 8.72 -0.92
CA ALA A 40 0.61 8.34 -2.32
C ALA A 40 1.99 8.71 -2.93
N ASP A 41 2.60 9.76 -2.39
CA ASP A 41 3.88 10.33 -2.80
C ASP A 41 5.00 10.10 -1.76
N GLU A 42 4.81 9.15 -0.82
CA GLU A 42 5.79 8.84 0.21
C GLU A 42 7.09 8.26 -0.38
N SER A 43 8.21 8.56 0.26
CA SER A 43 9.52 8.06 -0.18
C SER A 43 9.66 6.55 0.06
N GLU A 44 10.32 5.85 -0.87
CA GLU A 44 10.58 4.41 -0.74
C GLU A 44 11.30 4.06 0.57
N THR A 45 12.23 4.92 1.01
CA THR A 45 12.97 4.75 2.26
C THR A 45 12.06 4.80 3.49
N ASN A 46 11.11 5.73 3.54
CA ASN A 46 10.14 5.81 4.63
C ASN A 46 9.16 4.64 4.59
N ILE A 47 8.67 4.28 3.40
CA ILE A 47 7.79 3.12 3.20
C ILE A 47 8.46 1.85 3.74
N ILE A 48 9.75 1.65 3.46
CA ILE A 48 10.51 0.50 3.96
C ILE A 48 10.65 0.54 5.47
N GLN A 49 10.92 1.69 6.08
CA GLN A 49 11.00 1.82 7.54
C GLN A 49 9.67 1.45 8.20
N ILE A 50 8.56 2.03 7.74
CA ILE A 50 7.22 1.75 8.25
C ILE A 50 6.89 0.26 8.06
N ALA A 51 7.26 -0.33 6.93
CA ALA A 51 7.08 -1.75 6.66
C ALA A 51 7.89 -2.63 7.62
N LYS A 52 9.14 -2.26 7.93
CA LYS A 52 9.99 -2.98 8.89
C LYS A 52 9.43 -2.91 10.30
N ASP A 53 8.94 -1.75 10.72
CA ASP A 53 8.34 -1.57 12.05
C ASP A 53 7.07 -2.41 12.18
N ALA A 54 6.19 -2.38 11.17
CA ALA A 54 4.98 -3.21 11.12
C ALA A 54 5.29 -4.71 11.07
N ALA A 55 6.46 -5.08 10.54
CA ALA A 55 6.91 -6.46 10.37
C ALA A 55 8.01 -6.89 11.39
N ALA A 56 8.30 -6.08 12.41
CA ALA A 56 9.47 -6.25 13.28
C ALA A 56 9.55 -7.64 13.91
N LYS A 57 8.40 -8.19 14.33
CA LYS A 57 8.25 -9.54 14.90
C LYS A 57 8.84 -10.66 14.04
N TRP A 58 8.95 -10.48 12.73
CA TRP A 58 9.49 -11.47 11.80
C TRP A 58 10.91 -11.13 11.32
N LEU A 59 11.46 -10.00 11.75
CA LEU A 59 12.78 -9.50 11.37
C LEU A 59 13.82 -9.63 12.50
N GLU A 60 13.40 -9.89 13.76
CA GLU A 60 14.26 -9.90 14.95
C GLU A 60 15.55 -10.75 14.81
N ASP A 61 15.48 -11.93 14.20
CA ASP A 61 16.64 -12.82 14.01
C ASP A 61 17.02 -13.04 12.54
N ALA A 62 16.49 -12.20 11.65
CA ALA A 62 16.56 -12.45 10.21
C ALA A 62 17.51 -11.50 9.50
N VAL A 63 18.38 -12.02 8.63
CA VAL A 63 19.27 -11.19 7.82
C VAL A 63 18.53 -10.71 6.59
N ILE A 64 18.33 -9.40 6.46
CA ILE A 64 17.69 -8.81 5.28
C ILE A 64 18.65 -8.90 4.09
N VAL A 65 18.21 -9.53 3.00
CA VAL A 65 18.99 -9.71 1.76
C VAL A 65 18.58 -8.70 0.70
N LYS A 66 17.26 -8.47 0.56
CA LYS A 66 16.70 -7.54 -0.42
C LYS A 66 15.44 -6.89 0.10
N GLU A 67 15.24 -5.66 -0.31
CA GLU A 67 14.04 -4.89 -0.07
C GLU A 67 13.48 -4.52 -1.44
N ILE A 68 12.23 -4.91 -1.70
CA ILE A 68 11.58 -4.72 -2.99
C ILE A 68 10.33 -3.90 -2.72
N VAL A 69 10.34 -2.66 -3.20
CA VAL A 69 9.17 -1.80 -3.17
C VAL A 69 8.53 -1.83 -4.55
N VAL A 70 7.25 -2.19 -4.60
CA VAL A 70 6.43 -2.02 -5.80
C VAL A 70 5.51 -0.83 -5.52
N PRO A 71 5.76 0.33 -6.15
CA PRO A 71 4.99 1.54 -5.91
C PRO A 71 3.49 1.27 -6.04
N LYS A 72 2.71 1.77 -5.08
CA LYS A 72 1.24 1.65 -5.05
C LYS A 72 0.69 0.21 -5.01
N LYS A 73 1.52 -0.79 -4.71
CA LYS A 73 1.10 -2.21 -4.58
C LYS A 73 1.53 -2.84 -3.27
N LEU A 74 2.83 -3.04 -3.08
CA LEU A 74 3.33 -3.83 -1.96
C LEU A 74 4.82 -3.58 -1.68
N VAL A 75 5.23 -3.94 -0.47
CA VAL A 75 6.62 -4.03 -0.03
C VAL A 75 6.91 -5.50 0.26
N ASN A 76 8.02 -6.01 -0.28
CA ASN A 76 8.50 -7.36 0.01
C ASN A 76 9.92 -7.30 0.55
N ILE A 77 10.10 -7.85 1.76
CA ILE A 77 11.38 -7.96 2.43
C ILE A 77 11.85 -9.41 2.29
N VAL A 78 12.96 -9.60 1.59
CA VAL A 78 13.60 -10.91 1.44
C VAL A 78 14.57 -11.08 2.59
N ILE A 79 14.29 -12.07 3.44
CA ILE A 79 15.14 -12.41 4.58
C ILE A 79 15.79 -13.77 4.39
N LYS A 80 16.99 -13.92 4.93
CA LYS A 80 17.72 -15.18 5.04
C LYS A 80 17.80 -15.54 6.53
N GLY A 81 17.18 -16.66 6.87
CA GLY A 81 17.32 -17.38 8.12
C GLY A 81 17.77 -18.81 7.82
#